data_AF-F8QGP5-F1
#
_entry.id   AF-F8QGP5-F1
#
_cell.length_a   1.000
_cell.length_b   1.000
_cell.length_c   1.000
_cell.angle_alpha   90.00
_cell.angle_beta   90.00
_cell.angle_gamma   90.00
#
_symmetry.space_group_name_H-M   'P 1'
#
loop_
_entity.id
_entity.type
_entity.pdbx_description
1 polymer ?
#
loop_
_entity_poly.entity_id
_entity_poly.type
_entity_poly.pdbx_seq_one_letter_code
_entity_poly.pdbx_strand_id
1 'polypeptide(L)'
;KKVDILSILMQSSNQKSNMLQSIIGIFLHSSHTPAKVVDTLSQMGLSVLLYLVQSAICSLASKSHEQLTALEQTLLASYAYDNFDVDLKSYIPTVEQSNRSLKHLTSSLVFPL
;
A
#
# COMPACT_ATOMS: atom_id res chain seq x y z
N LYS A 1 30.65 -11.92 -9.38
CA LYS A 1 30.35 -11.96 -10.84
C LYS A 1 29.08 -11.14 -11.10
N LYS A 2 29.11 -10.06 -11.91
CA LYS A 2 27.90 -9.27 -12.22
C LYS A 2 26.92 -9.97 -13.18
N VAL A 3 27.34 -11.08 -13.78
CA VAL A 3 26.60 -11.80 -14.84
C VAL A 3 25.56 -12.77 -14.27
N ASP A 4 25.77 -13.33 -13.08
CA ASP A 4 24.70 -14.08 -12.38
C ASP A 4 23.56 -13.11 -11.98
N ILE A 5 23.93 -11.91 -11.53
CA ILE A 5 23.07 -10.97 -10.78
C ILE A 5 21.85 -10.45 -11.55
N LEU A 6 21.82 -10.50 -12.89
CA LEU A 6 20.66 -10.06 -13.68
C LEU A 6 19.67 -11.21 -14.04
N SER A 7 19.98 -12.46 -13.66
CA SER A 7 19.70 -13.59 -14.57
C SER A 7 18.58 -14.61 -14.24
N ILE A 8 18.18 -15.01 -13.02
CA ILE A 8 18.11 -14.47 -11.66
C ILE A 8 17.02 -13.39 -11.45
N LEU A 9 17.07 -12.21 -12.09
CA LEU A 9 16.00 -11.22 -11.90
C LEU A 9 14.71 -11.59 -12.63
N MET A 10 14.82 -12.32 -13.74
CA MET A 10 13.69 -12.75 -14.56
C MET A 10 13.79 -14.23 -14.95
N GLN A 11 13.71 -15.15 -13.98
CA GLN A 11 13.17 -16.49 -14.29
C GLN A 11 11.64 -16.36 -14.37
N SER A 12 11.16 -15.97 -15.56
CA SER A 12 10.44 -14.69 -15.74
C SER A 12 8.98 -14.58 -15.29
N SER A 13 8.37 -15.64 -14.74
CA SER A 13 7.00 -15.59 -14.20
C SER A 13 6.74 -16.67 -13.14
N ASN A 14 7.71 -16.91 -12.25
CA ASN A 14 7.51 -17.82 -11.13
C ASN A 14 6.67 -17.12 -10.03
N GLN A 15 5.50 -17.68 -9.69
CA GLN A 15 4.54 -17.12 -8.74
C GLN A 15 5.15 -16.69 -7.38
N LYS A 16 6.23 -17.35 -6.93
CA LYS A 16 6.95 -16.97 -5.70
C LYS A 16 7.83 -15.71 -5.87
N SER A 17 8.39 -15.48 -7.05
CA SER A 17 9.17 -14.26 -7.36
C SER A 17 8.29 -13.02 -7.41
N ASN A 18 7.05 -13.17 -7.91
CA ASN A 18 6.05 -12.11 -7.96
C ASN A 18 5.77 -11.51 -6.57
N MET A 19 5.82 -12.32 -5.49
CA MET A 19 5.68 -11.84 -4.11
C MET A 19 6.81 -10.87 -3.73
N LEU A 20 8.07 -11.21 -4.01
CA LEU A 20 9.22 -10.35 -3.70
C LEU A 20 9.17 -9.05 -4.52
N GLN A 21 8.89 -9.14 -5.82
CA GLN A 21 8.69 -7.98 -6.70
C GLN A 21 7.52 -7.08 -6.23
N SER A 22 6.47 -7.67 -5.66
CA SER A 22 5.32 -6.93 -5.09
C SER A 22 5.71 -6.22 -3.79
N ILE A 23 6.43 -6.88 -2.88
CA ILE A 23 6.94 -6.27 -1.65
C ILE A 23 7.87 -5.09 -1.98
N ILE A 24 8.76 -5.26 -2.96
CA ILE A 24 9.64 -4.18 -3.45
C ILE A 24 8.80 -3.03 -4.03
N GLY A 25 7.82 -3.32 -4.90
CA GLY A 25 6.95 -2.30 -5.49
C GLY A 25 6.13 -1.51 -4.45
N ILE A 26 5.57 -2.20 -3.45
CA ILE A 26 4.84 -1.58 -2.34
C ILE A 26 5.77 -0.72 -1.48
N PHE A 27 6.97 -1.21 -1.14
CA PHE A 27 7.96 -0.46 -0.37
C PHE A 27 8.46 0.79 -1.10
N LEU A 28 8.70 0.70 -2.41
CA LEU A 28 9.10 1.86 -3.22
C LEU A 28 7.96 2.89 -3.32
N HIS A 29 6.71 2.44 -3.49
CA HIS A 29 5.52 3.28 -3.47
C HIS A 29 5.33 4.01 -2.14
N SER A 30 5.42 3.29 -1.00
CA SER A 30 5.30 3.91 0.34
C SER A 30 6.47 4.83 0.69
N SER A 31 7.65 4.59 0.13
CA SER A 31 8.84 5.46 0.29
C SER A 31 8.80 6.72 -0.59
N HIS A 32 7.65 7.04 -1.22
CA HIS A 32 7.49 8.12 -2.19
C HIS A 32 8.53 8.11 -3.33
N THR A 33 8.97 6.92 -3.75
CA THR A 33 9.96 6.78 -4.83
C THR A 33 9.39 7.36 -6.13
N PRO A 34 10.13 8.22 -6.87
CA PRO A 34 9.66 8.78 -8.13
C PRO A 34 9.24 7.70 -9.12
N ALA A 35 8.06 7.82 -9.74
CA ALA A 35 7.49 6.79 -10.61
C ALA A 35 8.47 6.24 -11.66
N LYS A 36 9.23 7.14 -12.32
CA LYS A 36 10.28 6.79 -13.29
C LYS A 36 11.32 5.79 -12.77
N VAL A 37 11.61 5.77 -11.47
CA VAL A 37 12.51 4.80 -10.82
C VAL A 37 11.80 3.48 -10.57
N VAL A 38 10.55 3.49 -10.08
CA VAL A 38 9.76 2.26 -9.88
C VAL A 38 9.49 1.55 -11.21
N ASP A 39 9.14 2.31 -12.24
CA ASP A 39 8.82 1.80 -13.57
C ASP A 39 10.06 1.25 -14.29
N THR A 40 11.25 1.87 -14.11
CA THR A 40 12.51 1.33 -14.65
C THR A 40 12.97 0.08 -13.88
N LEU A 41 12.82 0.02 -12.55
CA LEU A 41 13.03 -1.23 -11.81
C LEU A 41 12.05 -2.32 -12.24
N SER A 42 10.80 -1.97 -12.57
CA SER A 42 9.83 -2.95 -13.06
C SER A 42 10.16 -3.47 -14.46
N GLN A 43 10.63 -2.60 -15.37
CA GLN A 43 11.17 -3.02 -16.67
C GLN A 43 12.42 -3.90 -16.56
N MET A 44 13.18 -3.80 -15.46
CA MET A 44 14.30 -4.71 -15.12
C MET A 44 13.86 -5.99 -14.39
N GLY A 45 12.56 -6.21 -14.16
CA GLY A 45 12.04 -7.35 -13.39
C GLY A 45 12.33 -7.30 -11.88
N LEU A 46 12.78 -6.16 -11.35
CA LEU A 46 13.08 -5.98 -9.91
C LEU A 46 11.83 -5.61 -9.08
N SER A 47 10.80 -5.06 -9.71
CA SER A 47 9.62 -4.50 -9.04
C SER A 47 8.33 -4.81 -9.82
N VAL A 48 7.21 -4.83 -9.12
CA VAL A 48 5.90 -4.60 -9.75
C VAL A 48 5.79 -3.12 -10.17
N LEU A 49 5.12 -2.86 -11.29
CA LEU A 49 4.98 -1.52 -11.88
C LEU A 49 4.01 -0.67 -11.04
N LEU A 50 4.23 0.65 -10.98
CA LEU A 50 3.53 1.50 -9.98
C LEU A 50 1.99 1.45 -10.11
N TYR A 51 1.47 1.39 -11.33
CA TYR A 51 0.02 1.28 -11.57
C TYR A 51 -0.57 -0.07 -11.13
N LEU A 52 0.22 -1.14 -11.10
CA LEU A 52 -0.24 -2.45 -10.63
C LEU A 52 -0.35 -2.48 -9.11
N VAL A 53 0.56 -1.80 -8.39
CA VAL A 53 0.45 -1.60 -6.94
C VAL A 53 -0.84 -0.81 -6.62
N GLN A 54 -1.06 0.32 -7.30
CA GLN A 54 -2.27 1.12 -7.13
C GLN A 54 -3.56 0.33 -7.49
N SER A 55 -3.54 -0.41 -8.60
CA SER A 55 -4.67 -1.24 -9.03
C SER A 55 -4.98 -2.38 -8.05
N ALA A 56 -3.96 -3.01 -7.47
CA ALA A 56 -4.11 -4.02 -6.43
C ALA A 56 -4.72 -3.43 -5.15
N ILE A 57 -4.29 -2.24 -4.74
CA ILE A 57 -4.86 -1.51 -3.59
C ILE A 57 -6.35 -1.19 -3.85
N CYS A 58 -6.69 -0.64 -5.01
CA CYS A 58 -8.09 -0.34 -5.36
C CYS A 58 -8.96 -1.61 -5.47
N SER A 59 -8.41 -2.70 -6.03
CA SER A 59 -9.11 -3.99 -6.15
C SER A 59 -9.33 -4.65 -4.79
N LEU A 60 -8.37 -4.53 -3.88
CA LEU A 60 -8.49 -5.01 -2.50
C LEU A 60 -9.55 -4.19 -1.75
N ALA A 61 -9.52 -2.85 -1.87
CA ALA A 61 -10.52 -1.97 -1.26
C ALA A 61 -11.95 -2.26 -1.76
N SER A 62 -12.14 -2.49 -3.06
CA SER A 62 -13.44 -2.91 -3.61
C SER A 62 -13.92 -4.22 -2.98
N LYS A 63 -13.06 -5.26 -2.97
CA LYS A 63 -13.41 -6.56 -2.40
C LYS A 63 -13.66 -6.50 -0.90
N SER A 64 -12.88 -5.71 -0.15
CA SER A 64 -13.15 -5.48 1.27
C SER A 64 -14.48 -4.77 1.47
N HIS A 65 -14.85 -3.80 0.64
CA HIS A 65 -16.17 -3.16 0.71
C HIS A 65 -17.31 -4.15 0.36
N GLU A 66 -17.16 -4.95 -0.69
CA GLU A 66 -18.10 -6.04 -1.06
C GLU A 66 -18.28 -7.03 0.10
N GLN A 67 -17.19 -7.47 0.74
CA GLN A 67 -17.21 -8.38 1.89
C GLN A 67 -17.80 -7.74 3.15
N LEU A 68 -17.55 -6.45 3.39
CA LEU A 68 -18.16 -5.69 4.47
C LEU A 68 -19.67 -5.59 4.27
N THR A 69 -20.14 -5.13 3.11
CA THR A 69 -21.57 -5.04 2.82
C THR A 69 -22.26 -6.41 2.90
N ALA A 70 -21.61 -7.49 2.46
CA ALA A 70 -22.14 -8.85 2.64
C ALA A 70 -22.22 -9.27 4.12
N LEU A 71 -21.24 -8.91 4.94
CA LEU A 71 -21.26 -9.17 6.38
C LEU A 71 -22.35 -8.35 7.09
N GLU A 72 -22.47 -7.06 6.76
CA GLU A 72 -23.50 -6.17 7.31
C GLU A 72 -24.92 -6.68 6.99
N GLN A 73 -25.13 -7.23 5.79
CA GLN A 73 -26.40 -7.87 5.40
C GLN A 73 -26.75 -9.13 6.22
N THR A 74 -25.79 -9.78 6.88
CA THR A 74 -26.09 -10.92 7.78
C THR A 74 -26.68 -10.48 9.12
N LEU A 75 -26.55 -9.20 9.48
CA LEU A 75 -26.80 -8.66 10.83
C LEU A 75 -25.92 -9.29 11.93
N LEU A 76 -24.91 -10.10 11.57
CA LEU A 76 -23.91 -10.68 12.48
C LEU A 76 -22.58 -9.90 12.43
N ALA A 77 -22.67 -8.57 12.43
CA ALA A 77 -21.53 -7.65 12.35
C ALA A 77 -21.33 -6.91 13.68
N SER A 78 -20.12 -6.99 14.24
CA SER A 78 -19.65 -6.13 15.33
C SER A 78 -18.88 -4.93 14.78
N TYR A 79 -19.06 -3.77 15.41
CA TYR A 79 -18.35 -2.54 15.10
C TYR A 79 -17.52 -2.10 16.31
N ALA A 80 -16.23 -1.86 16.10
CA ALA A 80 -15.38 -1.11 17.02
C ALA A 80 -15.04 0.25 16.40
N TYR A 81 -15.01 1.30 17.23
CA TYR A 81 -14.61 2.65 16.84
C TYR A 81 -13.44 3.09 17.71
N ASP A 82 -12.45 3.77 17.11
CA ASP A 82 -11.31 4.34 17.81
C ASP A 82 -11.06 5.79 17.36
N ASN A 83 -10.71 6.65 18.32
CA ASN A 83 -10.42 8.07 18.11
C ASN A 83 -8.95 8.31 18.44
N PHE A 84 -8.16 8.63 17.41
CA PHE A 84 -6.70 8.67 17.49
C PHE A 84 -6.15 9.96 16.87
N ASP A 85 -5.08 10.45 17.47
CA ASP A 85 -4.41 11.68 17.05
C ASP A 85 -3.15 11.35 16.23
N VAL A 86 -3.01 11.98 15.06
CA VAL A 86 -1.87 11.79 14.15
C VAL A 86 -1.14 13.09 13.91
N ASP A 87 0.16 13.13 14.22
CA ASP A 87 1.04 14.27 13.96
C ASP A 87 1.56 14.24 12.51
N LEU A 88 0.76 14.75 11.56
CA LEU A 88 1.07 14.77 10.13
C LEU A 88 2.02 15.92 9.76
N LYS A 89 3.29 15.75 10.10
CA LYS A 89 4.38 16.72 9.84
C LYS A 89 4.52 17.03 8.36
N SER A 90 4.55 18.31 8.01
CA SER A 90 4.84 18.76 6.65
C SER A 90 6.31 18.60 6.30
N TYR A 91 6.60 18.15 5.07
CA TYR A 91 7.98 18.02 4.55
C TYR A 91 8.75 19.35 4.55
N ILE A 92 8.03 20.47 4.40
CA ILE A 92 8.56 21.83 4.57
C ILE A 92 8.03 22.38 5.91
N PRO A 93 8.88 22.67 6.90
CA PRO A 93 8.45 23.30 8.15
C PRO A 93 8.19 24.80 7.96
N THR A 94 6.91 25.20 7.85
CA THR A 94 6.51 26.61 7.82
C THR A 94 6.23 27.11 9.23
N VAL A 95 6.93 28.15 9.66
CA VAL A 95 6.87 28.71 11.05
C VAL A 95 5.44 29.01 11.52
N GLU A 96 4.57 29.43 10.61
CA GLU A 96 3.18 29.83 10.90
C GLU A 96 2.21 28.65 11.19
N GLN A 97 2.64 27.39 11.03
CA GLN A 97 1.72 26.23 11.04
C GLN A 97 2.09 25.09 12.00
N SER A 98 3.01 25.31 12.94
CA SER A 98 3.43 24.30 13.95
C SER A 98 2.26 23.57 14.62
N ASN A 99 1.21 24.31 15.03
CA ASN A 99 0.04 23.77 15.72
C ASN A 99 -1.00 23.10 14.80
N ARG A 100 -0.79 23.07 13.47
CA ARG A 100 -1.71 22.42 12.51
C ARG A 100 -1.31 21.01 12.10
N SER A 101 -0.18 20.50 12.60
CA SER A 101 0.34 19.17 12.27
C SER A 101 -0.57 18.05 12.80
N LEU A 102 -1.03 18.18 14.04
CA LEU A 102 -1.94 17.24 14.70
C LEU A 102 -3.29 17.15 13.97
N LYS A 103 -3.75 15.93 13.71
CA LYS A 103 -5.08 15.58 13.18
C LYS A 103 -5.80 14.66 14.15
N HIS A 104 -6.99 15.06 14.57
CA HIS A 104 -7.93 14.19 15.27
C HIS A 104 -8.68 13.36 14.23
N LEU A 105 -8.61 12.03 14.31
CA LEU A 105 -9.22 11.11 13.36
C LEU A 105 -10.06 10.04 14.09
N THR A 106 -11.17 9.65 13.48
CA THR A 106 -11.95 8.49 13.90
C THR A 106 -11.76 7.37 12.87
N SER A 107 -11.51 6.15 13.35
CA SER A 107 -11.55 4.94 12.53
C SER A 107 -12.65 4.00 13.02
N SER A 108 -13.07 3.08 12.14
CA SER A 108 -13.92 1.96 12.49
C SER A 108 -13.34 0.65 11.99
N LEU A 109 -13.59 -0.42 12.74
CA LEU A 109 -13.28 -1.80 12.38
C LEU A 109 -14.58 -2.60 12.47
N VAL A 110 -14.89 -3.37 11.42
CA VAL A 110 -16.05 -4.27 11.39
C VAL A 110 -15.55 -5.70 11.34
N PHE A 111 -16.14 -6.58 12.14
CA PHE A 111 -15.79 -8.00 12.22
C PHE A 111 -17.01 -8.88 12.50
N PRO A 112 -17.00 -10.17 12.11
CA PRO A 112 -18.11 -11.08 12.41
C PRO A 112 -18.31 -11.31 13.91
N LEU A 113 -19.56 -11.53 14.30
CA LEU A 113 -19.96 -12.07 15.61
C LEU A 113 -19.72 -13.58 15.72
#